data_AF-A0A101WXJ5-F1
#
_entry.id   AF-A0A101WXJ5-F1
#
_cell.length_a   1.000
_cell.length_b   1.000
_cell.length_c   1.000
_cell.angle_alpha   90.00
_cell.angle_beta   90.00
_cell.angle_gamma   90.00
#
_symmetry.space_group_name_H-M   'P 1'
#
loop_
_entity.id
_entity.type
_entity.pdbx_description
1 polymer ?
#
loop_
_entity_poly.entity_id
_entity_poly.type
_entity_poly.pdbx_seq_one_letter_code
_entity_poly.pdbx_strand_id
1 'polypeptide(L)'
;MATQDSNTIVGIAGNADAKEIIKYIEHIILTALDAKPSDCLLKNYGTITMNAINSIIKLFPELNKELNALASKFTEIQEASKKLVGIKDAGEYADNVLTIFSVYNVDPGIYAVFAAFQAMEAAKTCGDSDAKFFLVRTLLAGSLPFNLYRLLLDYLSMDHRFPINLLKALLETIH
;
A
#
# COMPACT_ATOMS: atom_id res chain seq x y z
N MET A 1 -19.19 24.47 -27.54
CA MET A 1 -18.02 24.63 -26.66
C MET A 1 -17.84 23.31 -25.94
N ALA A 2 -16.81 22.55 -26.31
CA ALA A 2 -16.50 21.27 -25.68
C ALA A 2 -15.85 21.53 -24.32
N THR A 3 -16.41 20.95 -23.27
CA THR A 3 -15.81 20.83 -21.94
C THR A 3 -14.50 20.06 -22.07
N GLN A 4 -13.37 20.71 -21.78
CA GLN A 4 -12.09 20.03 -21.66
C GLN A 4 -12.16 19.09 -20.46
N ASP A 5 -12.03 17.80 -20.75
CA ASP A 5 -12.05 16.71 -19.80
C ASP A 5 -11.05 16.93 -18.67
N SER A 6 -11.54 16.80 -17.44
CA SER A 6 -10.74 16.81 -16.23
C SER A 6 -9.75 15.65 -16.28
N ASN A 7 -8.45 15.95 -16.40
CA ASN A 7 -7.31 15.01 -16.36
C ASN A 7 -7.14 14.26 -15.02
N THR A 8 -8.18 14.17 -14.20
CA THR A 8 -8.18 13.47 -12.93
C THR A 8 -9.19 12.34 -13.04
N ILE A 9 -8.71 11.14 -13.34
CA ILE A 9 -9.57 9.96 -13.37
C ILE A 9 -9.81 9.44 -11.95
N VAL A 10 -8.82 9.49 -11.04
CA VAL A 10 -8.95 9.39 -9.56
C VAL A 10 -7.66 9.94 -8.93
N GLY A 11 -7.73 10.77 -7.88
CA GLY A 11 -6.53 11.20 -7.11
C GLY A 11 -5.87 12.50 -7.58
N ILE A 12 -4.55 12.51 -7.75
CA ILE A 12 -3.73 13.69 -8.10
C ILE A 12 -3.75 13.95 -9.60
N ALA A 13 -3.87 15.22 -10.03
CA ALA A 13 -3.82 15.60 -11.44
C ALA A 13 -2.45 15.27 -12.09
N GLY A 14 -2.45 14.92 -13.38
CA GLY A 14 -1.23 14.59 -14.13
C GLY A 14 -0.22 15.74 -14.22
N ASN A 15 -0.69 16.99 -14.12
CA ASN A 15 0.12 18.21 -14.10
C ASN A 15 0.35 18.76 -12.69
N ALA A 16 -0.05 18.04 -11.64
CA ALA A 16 0.10 18.51 -10.28
C ALA A 16 1.57 18.77 -9.93
N ASP A 17 1.81 19.85 -9.20
CA ASP A 17 3.15 20.20 -8.73
C ASP A 17 3.57 19.36 -7.51
N ALA A 18 4.84 19.45 -7.13
CA ALA A 18 5.38 18.71 -6.01
C ALA A 18 4.62 18.98 -4.69
N LYS A 19 4.13 20.22 -4.48
CA LYS A 19 3.43 20.61 -3.26
C LYS A 19 2.04 19.95 -3.20
N GLU A 20 1.35 19.85 -4.32
CA GLU A 20 0.07 19.15 -4.41
C GLU A 20 0.22 17.64 -4.18
N ILE A 21 1.26 17.03 -4.73
CA ILE A 21 1.57 15.61 -4.49
C ILE A 21 1.87 15.37 -3.00
N ILE A 22 2.71 16.21 -2.38
CA ILE A 22 3.06 16.10 -0.95
C ILE A 22 1.82 16.22 -0.07
N LYS A 23 0.93 17.19 -0.33
CA LYS A 23 -0.32 17.35 0.43
C LYS A 23 -1.23 16.13 0.32
N TYR A 24 -1.30 15.50 -0.84
CA TYR A 24 -2.07 14.28 -1.01
C TYR A 24 -1.46 13.11 -0.25
N ILE A 25 -0.13 12.94 -0.29
CA ILE A 25 0.60 11.94 0.50
C ILE A 25 0.34 12.14 2.00
N GLU A 26 0.42 13.39 2.48
CA GLU A 26 0.13 13.73 3.87
C GLU A 26 -1.31 13.35 4.25
N HIS A 27 -2.28 13.69 3.41
CA HIS A 27 -3.70 13.36 3.64
C HIS A 27 -3.96 11.85 3.80
N ILE A 28 -3.37 11.02 2.93
CA ILE A 28 -3.53 9.56 3.02
C ILE A 28 -2.83 8.99 4.26
N ILE A 29 -1.68 9.55 4.66
CA ILE A 29 -0.97 9.15 5.89
C ILE A 29 -1.81 9.47 7.13
N LEU A 30 -2.33 10.69 7.22
CA LEU A 30 -3.18 11.10 8.33
C LEU A 30 -4.44 10.24 8.44
N THR A 31 -5.06 9.90 7.30
CA THR A 31 -6.20 8.98 7.26
C THR A 31 -5.85 7.60 7.82
N ALA A 32 -4.62 7.11 7.60
CA ALA A 32 -4.15 5.84 8.14
C ALA A 32 -3.84 5.89 9.64
N LEU A 33 -3.28 7.01 10.08
CA LEU A 33 -3.03 7.28 11.49
C LEU A 33 -4.32 7.30 12.31
N ASP A 34 -5.40 7.84 11.75
CA ASP A 34 -6.72 7.91 12.38
C ASP A 34 -7.46 6.56 12.40
N ALA A 35 -7.10 5.63 11.50
CA ALA A 35 -7.71 4.31 11.44
C ALA A 35 -7.06 3.36 12.48
N LYS A 36 -7.66 3.30 13.67
CA LYS A 36 -7.23 2.42 14.77
C LYS A 36 -7.94 1.07 14.74
N PRO A 37 -7.26 -0.02 15.15
CA PRO A 37 -7.89 -1.34 15.25
C PRO A 37 -8.79 -1.41 16.49
N SER A 38 -9.93 -2.09 16.40
CA SER A 38 -10.76 -2.38 17.57
C SER A 38 -10.20 -3.53 18.41
N ASP A 39 -10.73 -3.72 19.62
CA ASP A 39 -10.43 -4.88 20.46
C ASP A 39 -10.81 -6.21 19.79
N CYS A 40 -11.89 -6.22 19.00
CA CYS A 40 -12.28 -7.41 18.21
C CYS A 40 -11.19 -7.74 17.20
N LEU A 41 -10.73 -6.73 16.46
CA LEU A 41 -9.69 -6.92 15.46
C LEU A 41 -8.39 -7.42 16.09
N LEU A 42 -7.95 -6.81 17.20
CA LEU A 42 -6.74 -7.23 17.91
C LEU A 42 -6.83 -8.69 18.38
N LYS A 43 -7.99 -9.12 18.89
CA LYS A 43 -8.22 -10.49 19.34
C LYS A 43 -8.24 -11.52 18.19
N ASN A 44 -8.76 -11.13 17.03
CA ASN A 44 -8.95 -12.04 15.88
C ASN A 44 -7.89 -11.87 14.78
N TYR A 45 -6.88 -11.04 15.03
CA TYR A 45 -5.92 -10.60 14.01
C TYR A 45 -5.20 -11.75 13.30
N GLY A 46 -4.75 -12.75 14.06
CA GLY A 46 -4.11 -13.96 13.50
C GLY A 46 -5.05 -14.80 12.64
N THR A 47 -6.30 -14.96 13.07
CA THR A 47 -7.32 -15.72 12.31
C THR A 47 -7.70 -15.01 11.00
N ILE A 48 -7.98 -13.71 11.07
CA ILE A 48 -8.28 -12.86 9.90
C ILE A 48 -7.17 -12.98 8.84
N THR A 49 -5.94 -12.95 9.31
CA THR A 49 -4.74 -13.07 8.49
C THR A 49 -4.62 -14.42 7.79
N MET A 50 -4.75 -15.51 8.53
CA MET A 50 -4.64 -16.85 7.95
C MET A 50 -5.77 -17.12 6.97
N ASN A 51 -6.98 -16.66 7.26
CA ASN A 51 -8.12 -16.75 6.34
C ASN A 51 -7.86 -15.95 5.05
N ALA A 52 -7.27 -14.76 5.16
CA ALA A 52 -6.88 -13.95 4.01
C ALA A 52 -5.84 -14.68 3.14
N ILE A 53 -4.76 -15.20 3.74
CA ILE A 53 -3.73 -15.98 3.03
C ILE A 53 -4.35 -17.17 2.30
N ASN A 54 -5.16 -17.97 3.00
CA ASN A 54 -5.81 -19.15 2.42
C ASN A 54 -6.72 -18.77 1.24
N SER A 55 -7.42 -17.64 1.35
CA SER A 55 -8.30 -17.15 0.29
C SER A 55 -7.51 -16.72 -0.95
N ILE A 56 -6.38 -16.03 -0.77
CA ILE A 56 -5.54 -15.58 -1.88
C ILE A 56 -4.86 -16.77 -2.55
N ILE A 57 -4.28 -17.70 -1.79
CA ILE A 57 -3.62 -18.90 -2.34
C ILE A 57 -4.62 -19.74 -3.15
N LYS A 58 -5.89 -19.79 -2.71
CA LYS A 58 -6.95 -20.49 -3.47
C LYS A 58 -7.25 -19.83 -4.81
N LEU A 59 -7.15 -18.50 -4.90
CA LEU A 59 -7.46 -17.74 -6.11
C LEU A 59 -6.26 -17.57 -7.04
N PHE A 60 -5.05 -17.48 -6.47
CA PHE A 60 -3.78 -17.29 -7.15
C PHE A 60 -2.77 -18.34 -6.68
N PRO A 61 -2.99 -19.63 -7.00
CA PRO A 61 -2.07 -20.70 -6.61
C PRO A 61 -0.65 -20.50 -7.18
N GLU A 62 -0.51 -19.78 -8.29
CA GLU A 62 0.76 -19.40 -8.90
C GLU A 62 1.60 -18.45 -8.04
N LEU A 63 0.97 -17.67 -7.15
CA LEU A 63 1.65 -16.77 -6.21
C LEU A 63 1.94 -17.41 -4.85
N ASN A 64 1.74 -18.73 -4.72
CA ASN A 64 1.84 -19.43 -3.44
C ASN A 64 3.23 -19.26 -2.79
N LYS A 65 4.30 -19.20 -3.57
CA LYS A 65 5.66 -19.00 -3.02
C LYS A 65 5.81 -17.62 -2.39
N GLU A 66 5.41 -16.58 -3.12
CA GLU A 66 5.49 -15.18 -2.71
C GLU A 66 4.59 -14.91 -1.51
N LEU A 67 3.36 -15.46 -1.52
CA LEU A 67 2.41 -15.31 -0.43
C LEU A 67 2.86 -16.03 0.83
N ASN A 68 3.44 -17.23 0.72
CA ASN A 68 4.02 -17.92 1.88
C ASN A 68 5.25 -17.20 2.42
N ALA A 69 6.08 -16.61 1.54
CA ALA A 69 7.21 -15.77 1.97
C ALA A 69 6.72 -14.54 2.73
N LEU A 70 5.72 -13.83 2.20
CA LEU A 70 5.07 -12.71 2.90
C LEU A 70 4.43 -13.13 4.22
N ALA A 71 3.70 -14.25 4.24
CA ALA A 71 3.08 -14.80 5.43
C ALA A 71 4.10 -15.13 6.52
N SER A 72 5.24 -15.72 6.15
CA SER A 72 6.33 -16.04 7.10
C SER A 72 6.92 -14.79 7.77
N LYS A 73 6.86 -13.64 7.09
CA LYS A 73 7.31 -12.33 7.59
C LYS A 73 6.21 -11.52 8.23
N PHE A 74 4.98 -12.00 8.19
CA PHE A 74 3.86 -11.18 8.56
C PHE A 74 3.85 -10.86 10.04
N THR A 75 4.18 -11.79 10.93
CA THR A 75 4.34 -11.50 12.37
C THR A 75 5.34 -10.37 12.62
N GLU A 76 6.47 -10.36 11.90
CA GLU A 76 7.48 -9.29 12.03
C GLU A 76 6.95 -7.95 11.51
N ILE A 77 6.30 -7.95 10.34
CA ILE A 77 5.66 -6.77 9.74
C ILE A 77 4.55 -6.22 10.64
N GLN A 78 3.77 -7.10 11.27
CA GLN A 78 2.72 -6.74 12.22
C GLN A 78 3.30 -6.07 13.46
N GLU A 79 4.33 -6.65 14.07
CA GLU A 79 4.99 -6.06 15.24
C GLU A 79 5.62 -4.70 14.91
N ALA A 80 6.23 -4.57 13.73
CA ALA A 80 6.70 -3.28 13.24
C ALA A 80 5.53 -2.30 13.02
N SER A 81 4.41 -2.79 12.47
CA SER A 81 3.20 -1.98 12.23
C SER A 81 2.51 -1.54 13.53
N LYS A 82 2.62 -2.29 14.63
CA LYS A 82 2.11 -1.88 15.95
C LYS A 82 2.81 -0.63 16.45
N LYS A 83 4.11 -0.46 16.15
CA LYS A 83 4.87 0.74 16.51
C LYS A 83 4.32 2.00 15.81
N LEU A 84 3.64 1.84 14.68
CA LEU A 84 2.99 2.92 13.95
C LEU A 84 1.73 3.47 14.66
N VAL A 85 1.11 2.70 15.56
CA VAL A 85 -0.19 3.05 16.17
C VAL A 85 -0.10 4.31 17.06
N GLY A 86 1.10 4.68 17.53
CA GLY A 86 1.34 5.86 18.36
C GLY A 86 1.97 7.06 17.64
N ILE A 87 2.36 6.91 16.37
CA ILE A 87 3.02 7.98 15.61
C ILE A 87 1.99 9.07 15.31
N LYS A 88 2.41 10.34 15.47
CA LYS A 88 1.59 11.52 15.14
C LYS A 88 2.18 12.34 14.01
N ASP A 89 3.48 12.18 13.74
CA ASP A 89 4.18 12.86 12.67
C ASP A 89 4.05 12.09 11.35
N ALA A 90 3.67 12.77 10.28
CA ALA A 90 3.47 12.14 8.98
C ALA A 90 4.79 11.69 8.34
N GLY A 91 5.89 12.43 8.58
CA GLY A 91 7.22 12.08 8.07
C GLY A 91 7.77 10.82 8.75
N GLU A 92 7.67 10.75 10.08
CA GLU A 92 8.04 9.58 10.87
C GLU A 92 7.20 8.36 10.47
N TYR A 93 5.90 8.52 10.22
CA TYR A 93 5.05 7.43 9.77
C TYR A 93 5.47 6.93 8.38
N ALA A 94 5.71 7.85 7.44
CA ALA A 94 6.17 7.50 6.10
C ALA A 94 7.51 6.75 6.14
N ASP A 95 8.48 7.24 6.92
CA ASP A 95 9.79 6.61 7.09
C ASP A 95 9.68 5.18 7.60
N ASN A 96 8.88 4.95 8.65
CA ASN A 96 8.69 3.62 9.21
C ASN A 96 7.99 2.66 8.23
N VAL A 97 6.98 3.11 7.48
CA VAL A 97 6.29 2.28 6.48
C VAL A 97 7.24 1.89 5.35
N LEU A 98 8.01 2.85 4.81
CA LEU A 98 8.98 2.59 3.75
C LEU A 98 10.15 1.72 4.23
N THR A 99 10.58 1.90 5.47
CA THR A 99 11.58 1.05 6.12
C THR A 99 11.09 -0.38 6.22
N ILE A 100 9.84 -0.63 6.63
CA ILE A 100 9.27 -1.98 6.67
C ILE A 100 9.31 -2.61 5.27
N PHE A 101 8.83 -1.90 4.24
CA PHE A 101 8.78 -2.48 2.90
C PHE A 101 10.17 -2.72 2.30
N SER A 102 11.13 -1.83 2.54
CA SER A 102 12.50 -1.98 2.05
C SER A 102 13.29 -3.05 2.80
N VAL A 103 13.23 -3.09 4.14
CA VAL A 103 13.95 -4.07 4.97
C VAL A 103 13.45 -5.49 4.71
N TYR A 104 12.13 -5.65 4.58
CA TYR A 104 11.53 -6.96 4.32
C TYR A 104 11.38 -7.30 2.84
N ASN A 105 11.83 -6.41 1.95
CA ASN A 105 11.73 -6.53 0.49
C ASN A 105 10.32 -6.95 0.04
N VAL A 106 9.31 -6.28 0.61
CA VAL A 106 7.90 -6.60 0.40
C VAL A 106 7.46 -5.96 -0.91
N ASP A 107 6.92 -6.78 -1.82
CA ASP A 107 6.24 -6.28 -3.01
C ASP A 107 4.97 -5.51 -2.59
N PRO A 108 4.87 -4.20 -2.89
CA PRO A 108 3.73 -3.40 -2.45
C PRO A 108 2.39 -3.85 -3.06
N GLY A 109 2.41 -4.43 -4.27
CA GLY A 109 1.23 -4.97 -4.94
C GLY A 109 0.72 -6.24 -4.27
N ILE A 110 1.61 -7.17 -3.94
CA ILE A 110 1.25 -8.39 -3.20
C ILE A 110 0.71 -8.03 -1.81
N TYR A 111 1.37 -7.10 -1.11
CA TYR A 111 0.89 -6.61 0.18
C TYR A 111 -0.48 -5.93 0.09
N ALA A 112 -0.72 -5.13 -0.95
CA ALA A 112 -2.00 -4.47 -1.17
C ALA A 112 -3.15 -5.47 -1.37
N VAL A 113 -2.96 -6.50 -2.19
CA VAL A 113 -3.92 -7.60 -2.37
C VAL A 113 -4.16 -8.29 -1.04
N PHE A 114 -3.09 -8.63 -0.32
CA PHE A 114 -3.22 -9.30 0.97
C PHE A 114 -4.01 -8.48 1.99
N ALA A 115 -3.70 -7.20 2.16
CA ALA A 115 -4.42 -6.31 3.07
C ALA A 115 -5.89 -6.12 2.65
N ALA A 116 -6.22 -6.14 1.36
CA ALA A 116 -7.61 -6.10 0.90
C ALA A 116 -8.40 -7.35 1.34
N PHE A 117 -7.80 -8.54 1.25
CA PHE A 117 -8.43 -9.77 1.77
C PHE A 117 -8.54 -9.76 3.29
N GLN A 118 -7.56 -9.21 4.01
CA GLN A 118 -7.70 -8.99 5.45
C GLN A 118 -8.86 -8.07 5.78
N ALA A 119 -9.10 -7.02 4.99
CA ALA A 119 -10.27 -6.16 5.16
C ALA A 119 -11.58 -6.93 4.99
N MET A 120 -11.67 -7.82 3.99
CA MET A 120 -12.85 -8.66 3.78
C MET A 120 -13.10 -9.62 4.95
N GLU A 121 -12.05 -10.24 5.48
CA GLU A 121 -12.15 -11.15 6.63
C GLU A 121 -12.46 -10.38 7.94
N ALA A 122 -11.93 -9.17 8.09
CA ALA A 122 -12.24 -8.28 9.20
C ALA A 122 -13.69 -7.81 9.16
N ALA A 123 -14.21 -7.44 7.99
CA ALA A 123 -15.62 -7.08 7.82
C ALA A 123 -16.55 -8.21 8.29
N LYS A 124 -16.25 -9.46 7.89
CA LYS A 124 -17.03 -10.65 8.30
C LYS A 124 -16.96 -10.93 9.81
N THR A 125 -15.80 -10.71 10.42
CA THR A 125 -15.51 -11.13 11.80
C THR A 125 -15.84 -10.06 12.83
N CYS A 126 -15.52 -8.80 12.53
CA CYS A 126 -15.57 -7.67 13.45
C CYS A 126 -16.38 -6.47 12.92
N GLY A 127 -16.82 -6.51 11.66
CA GLY A 127 -17.63 -5.46 11.04
C GLY A 127 -16.82 -4.47 10.19
N ASP A 128 -17.55 -3.66 9.42
CA ASP A 128 -16.98 -2.78 8.39
C ASP A 128 -16.01 -1.73 8.93
N SER A 129 -16.14 -1.32 10.20
CA SER A 129 -15.22 -0.37 10.82
C SER A 129 -13.79 -0.91 10.93
N ASP A 130 -13.63 -2.21 11.17
CA ASP A 130 -12.31 -2.85 11.24
C ASP A 130 -11.76 -3.19 9.86
N ALA A 131 -12.62 -3.34 8.85
CA ALA A 131 -12.17 -3.45 7.46
C ALA A 131 -11.40 -2.19 7.03
N LYS A 132 -11.86 -1.00 7.48
CA LYS A 132 -11.19 0.28 7.22
C LYS A 132 -9.72 0.29 7.65
N PHE A 133 -9.38 -0.37 8.77
CA PHE A 133 -8.00 -0.46 9.25
C PHE A 133 -7.06 -1.04 8.20
N PHE A 134 -7.49 -2.07 7.49
CA PHE A 134 -6.70 -2.72 6.44
C PHE A 134 -6.78 -1.96 5.11
N LEU A 135 -7.96 -1.49 4.71
CA LEU A 135 -8.13 -0.80 3.42
C LEU A 135 -7.31 0.48 3.31
N VAL A 136 -7.19 1.25 4.39
CA VAL A 136 -6.36 2.46 4.36
C VAL A 136 -4.87 2.11 4.23
N ARG A 137 -4.42 0.98 4.81
CA ARG A 137 -3.06 0.46 4.62
C ARG A 137 -2.84 -0.08 3.21
N THR A 138 -3.84 -0.71 2.60
CA THR A 138 -3.84 -1.07 1.17
C THR A 138 -3.66 0.16 0.30
N LEU A 139 -4.43 1.23 0.56
CA LEU A 139 -4.33 2.49 -0.18
C LEU A 139 -2.93 3.08 -0.08
N LEU A 140 -2.35 3.12 1.13
CA LEU A 140 -0.99 3.59 1.36
C LEU A 140 0.05 2.74 0.63
N ALA A 141 -0.07 1.41 0.69
CA ALA A 141 0.89 0.51 0.07
C ALA A 141 0.97 0.68 -1.45
N GLY A 142 -0.15 0.98 -2.10
CA GLY A 142 -0.16 1.32 -3.53
C GLY A 142 0.25 2.78 -3.81
N SER A 143 -0.25 3.72 -3.01
CA SER A 143 -0.13 5.15 -3.31
C SER A 143 1.23 5.74 -2.95
N LEU A 144 1.84 5.33 -1.83
CA LEU A 144 3.10 5.91 -1.36
C LEU A 144 4.26 5.64 -2.34
N PRO A 145 4.55 4.38 -2.75
CA PRO A 145 5.68 4.11 -3.64
C PRO A 145 5.55 4.83 -4.98
N PHE A 146 4.34 4.85 -5.56
CA PHE A 146 4.09 5.53 -6.84
C PHE A 146 4.30 7.04 -6.75
N ASN A 147 3.77 7.70 -5.71
CA ASN A 147 3.90 9.14 -5.58
C ASN A 147 5.32 9.58 -5.20
N LEU A 148 6.03 8.80 -4.37
CA LEU A 148 7.45 9.04 -4.09
C LEU A 148 8.30 8.91 -5.33
N TYR A 149 8.00 7.91 -6.16
CA TYR A 149 8.66 7.72 -7.42
C TYR A 149 8.42 8.88 -8.40
N ARG A 150 7.19 9.39 -8.51
CA ARG A 150 6.88 10.59 -9.31
C ARG A 150 7.70 11.79 -8.83
N LEU A 151 7.73 12.04 -7.52
CA LEU A 151 8.55 13.11 -6.92
C LEU A 151 10.05 12.93 -7.21
N LEU A 152 10.55 11.69 -7.19
CA LEU A 152 11.95 11.40 -7.52
C LEU A 152 12.28 11.74 -8.98
N LEU A 153 11.40 11.39 -9.91
CA LEU A 153 11.57 11.72 -11.33
C LEU A 153 11.58 13.23 -11.55
N ASP A 154 10.65 13.95 -10.92
CA ASP A 154 10.60 15.42 -10.95
C ASP A 154 11.88 16.03 -10.38
N TYR A 155 12.35 15.55 -9.23
CA TYR A 155 13.58 16.00 -8.59
C TYR A 155 14.82 15.81 -9.47
N LEU A 156 14.88 14.67 -10.17
CA LEU A 156 15.96 14.35 -11.11
C LEU A 156 15.76 15.00 -12.49
N SER A 157 14.69 15.77 -12.69
CA SER A 157 14.33 16.37 -13.98
C SER A 157 14.21 15.34 -15.12
N MET A 158 13.69 14.16 -14.81
CA MET A 158 13.53 13.04 -15.76
C MET A 158 12.13 13.02 -16.37
N ASP A 159 12.02 12.64 -17.64
CA ASP A 159 10.74 12.37 -18.30
C ASP A 159 10.00 11.24 -17.56
N HIS A 160 8.73 11.45 -17.20
CA HIS A 160 7.93 10.45 -16.48
C HIS A 160 7.73 9.14 -17.26
N ARG A 161 7.98 9.13 -18.57
CA ARG A 161 7.95 7.94 -19.44
C ARG A 161 9.26 7.16 -19.42
N PHE A 162 10.36 7.74 -18.93
CA PHE A 162 11.67 7.09 -18.94
C PHE A 162 11.61 5.68 -18.33
N PRO A 163 11.03 5.47 -17.15
CA PRO A 163 11.07 4.15 -16.54
C PRO A 163 10.18 3.12 -17.23
N ILE A 164 9.08 3.56 -17.84
CA ILE A 164 8.23 2.70 -18.67
C ILE A 164 9.05 2.19 -19.86
N ASN A 165 9.81 3.08 -20.50
CA ASN A 165 10.69 2.71 -21.60
C ASN A 165 11.84 1.82 -21.14
N LEU A 166 12.42 2.08 -19.97
CA LEU A 166 13.44 1.21 -19.37
C LEU A 166 12.89 -0.18 -19.08
N LEU A 167 11.72 -0.28 -18.45
CA LEU A 167 11.09 -1.57 -18.16
C LEU A 167 10.81 -2.35 -19.45
N LYS A 168 10.29 -1.69 -20.50
CA LYS A 168 10.08 -2.32 -21.81
C LYS A 168 11.39 -2.88 -22.37
N ALA A 169 12.44 -2.06 -22.40
CA ALA A 169 13.76 -2.48 -22.89
C ALA A 169 14.33 -3.66 -22.08
N LEU A 170 14.15 -3.66 -20.75
CA LEU A 170 14.60 -4.77 -19.90
C LEU A 170 13.79 -6.05 -20.16
N LEU A 171 12.46 -5.95 -20.29
CA LEU A 171 11.62 -7.11 -20.58
C LEU A 171 11.97 -7.74 -21.94
N GLU A 172 12.34 -6.93 -22.94
CA GLU A 172 12.84 -7.40 -24.23
C GLU A 172 14.15 -8.21 -24.12
N THR A 173 14.92 -8.09 -23.03
CA THR A 173 16.16 -8.86 -22.83
C THR A 173 15.97 -10.24 -22.20
N ILE A 174 14.76 -10.53 -21.70
CA ILE A 174 14.43 -11.78 -20.98
C ILE A 174 13.69 -12.77 -21.90
N HIS A 175 13.28 -12.32 -23.09
CA HIS A 175 12.67 -13.12 -24.15
C HIS A 175 13.67 -13.52 -25.22
#